data_AF-A0A3D5NPZ1-F1
#
_entry.id   AF-A0A3D5NPZ1-F1
#
_cell.length_a   1.000
_cell.length_b   1.000
_cell.length_c   1.000
_cell.angle_alpha   90.00
_cell.angle_beta   90.00
_cell.angle_gamma   90.00
#
_symmetry.space_group_name_H-M   'P 1'
#
loop_
_entity.id
_entity.type
_entity.pdbx_description
1 polymer ?
#
loop_
_entity_poly.entity_id
_entity_poly.type
_entity_poly.pdbx_seq_one_letter_code
_entity_poly.pdbx_strand_id
1 'polypeptide(L)'
;GEHQLFLQYALSDDKKISLYLQFPEYIKLEGYDRLVVTVLNVYDINTNEDYTSAFLPENSAYPDYFEHNYLSLFGLLPPGPEMHFPDEMGFILSASIEHREFSSTHGMKLISTEDLGEFSFETSLQKMSRTKNNEINKTLTLSGNRLHLNSIERSPLSTNLIITEDPDNTHRITGFEGMFVDAETGAVITDDLSSIMYDKDFRIHSIALGSQSMRSGAYAADLIITGVYLLDKQAEYITVDFEQKTMSPSIEGIKLSMVSSGKKSLLTFLIEKNDPYSSPFHFKYKTQEGEYKYLPHGSYSGGGSENTTVSYVFEEEIHGTITLRLHGQNNNHLIPLKEPIGTVIDVPEAFEPTP
;
A
#
# COMPACT_ATOMS: atom_id res chain seq x y z
N GLY A 1 -17.30 -22.29 -10.12
CA GLY A 1 -16.57 -23.56 -10.31
C GLY A 1 -17.19 -24.66 -9.47
N GLU A 2 -16.41 -25.67 -9.10
CA GLU A 2 -16.82 -26.72 -8.14
C GLU A 2 -16.94 -26.18 -6.70
N HIS A 3 -16.26 -25.06 -6.42
CA HIS A 3 -16.34 -24.34 -5.16
C HIS A 3 -17.32 -23.17 -5.24
N GLN A 4 -17.91 -22.82 -4.10
CA GLN A 4 -18.76 -21.64 -3.93
C GLN A 4 -18.04 -20.61 -3.06
N LEU A 5 -18.19 -19.33 -3.37
CA LEU A 5 -17.66 -18.21 -2.58
C LEU A 5 -18.84 -17.29 -2.29
N PHE A 6 -19.05 -16.98 -1.01
CA PHE A 6 -20.19 -16.16 -0.59
C PHE A 6 -19.71 -14.77 -0.20
N LEU A 7 -20.30 -13.74 -0.81
CA LEU A 7 -20.19 -12.38 -0.28
C LEU A 7 -21.15 -12.28 0.92
N GLN A 8 -20.62 -12.24 2.13
CA GLN A 8 -21.44 -12.18 3.34
C GLN A 8 -21.98 -10.78 3.59
N TYR A 9 -21.12 -9.78 3.46
CA TYR A 9 -21.53 -8.37 3.49
C TYR A 9 -20.49 -7.50 2.79
N ALA A 10 -20.94 -6.36 2.29
CA ALA A 10 -20.12 -5.30 1.74
C ALA A 10 -20.34 -4.04 2.58
N LEU A 11 -19.25 -3.48 3.11
CA LEU A 11 -19.27 -2.15 3.70
C LEU A 11 -18.69 -1.20 2.66
N SER A 12 -19.39 -0.09 2.43
CA SER A 12 -18.94 0.90 1.47
C SER A 12 -19.29 2.31 1.89
N ASP A 13 -18.40 3.23 1.60
CA ASP A 13 -18.71 4.64 1.40
C ASP A 13 -18.42 5.01 -0.06
N ASP A 14 -18.31 6.30 -0.37
CA ASP A 14 -18.03 6.77 -1.70
C ASP A 14 -16.57 6.57 -2.15
N LYS A 15 -15.65 6.22 -1.25
CA LYS A 15 -14.20 6.11 -1.48
C LYS A 15 -13.58 4.78 -1.08
N LYS A 16 -14.23 4.02 -0.21
CA LYS A 16 -13.75 2.75 0.34
C LYS A 16 -14.80 1.68 0.21
N ILE A 17 -14.34 0.48 -0.13
CA ILE A 17 -15.14 -0.74 -0.12
C ILE A 17 -14.37 -1.79 0.69
N SER A 18 -15.07 -2.45 1.61
CA SER A 18 -14.61 -3.65 2.30
C SER A 18 -15.59 -4.78 2.02
N LEU A 19 -15.14 -5.78 1.28
CA LEU A 19 -15.92 -6.99 0.98
C LEU A 19 -15.51 -8.10 1.92
N TYR A 20 -16.47 -8.77 2.55
CA TYR A 20 -16.22 -9.91 3.42
C TYR A 20 -16.67 -11.18 2.72
N LEU A 21 -15.69 -11.93 2.21
CA LEU A 21 -15.88 -13.15 1.47
C LEU A 21 -15.79 -14.33 2.42
N GLN A 22 -16.76 -15.23 2.37
CA GLN A 22 -16.76 -16.47 3.13
C GLN A 22 -16.58 -17.66 2.19
N PHE A 23 -15.53 -18.43 2.47
CA PHE A 23 -15.27 -19.70 1.81
C PHE A 23 -16.06 -20.83 2.49
N PRO A 24 -16.38 -21.91 1.78
CA PRO A 24 -17.11 -23.04 2.34
C PRO A 24 -16.36 -23.68 3.50
N GLU A 25 -17.07 -24.28 4.45
CA GLU A 25 -16.50 -24.89 5.66
C GLU A 25 -15.50 -26.03 5.38
N TYR A 26 -15.59 -26.64 4.19
CA TYR A 26 -14.68 -27.70 3.77
C TYR A 26 -13.33 -27.18 3.25
N ILE A 27 -13.22 -25.89 2.93
CA ILE A 27 -11.94 -25.23 2.66
C ILE A 27 -11.28 -24.96 4.01
N LYS A 28 -10.16 -25.62 4.26
CA LYS A 28 -9.38 -25.50 5.49
C LYS A 28 -7.93 -25.25 5.12
N LEU A 29 -7.29 -24.38 5.89
CA LEU A 29 -5.85 -24.12 5.77
C LEU A 29 -5.16 -24.85 6.92
N GLU A 30 -4.13 -25.63 6.60
CA GLU A 30 -3.34 -26.37 7.58
C GLU A 30 -1.87 -25.97 7.53
N GLY A 31 -1.17 -26.08 8.66
CA GLY A 31 0.27 -25.83 8.73
C GLY A 31 0.67 -24.43 8.24
N TYR A 32 1.28 -24.36 7.06
CA TYR A 32 1.71 -23.10 6.44
C TYR A 32 0.98 -22.79 5.13
N ASP A 33 -0.17 -23.41 4.90
CA ASP A 33 -1.02 -23.09 3.76
C ASP A 33 -1.31 -21.60 3.68
N ARG A 34 -1.45 -21.09 2.46
CA ARG A 34 -1.81 -19.70 2.21
C ARG A 34 -2.95 -19.68 1.20
N LEU A 35 -4.12 -19.22 1.64
CA LEU A 35 -5.19 -18.87 0.72
C LEU A 35 -4.80 -17.58 0.00
N VAL A 36 -4.88 -17.59 -1.32
CA VAL A 36 -4.61 -16.43 -2.18
C VAL A 36 -5.87 -16.13 -2.97
N VAL A 37 -6.31 -14.87 -2.92
CA VAL A 37 -7.41 -14.34 -3.73
C VAL A 37 -6.87 -13.21 -4.59
N THR A 38 -6.94 -13.41 -5.91
CA THR A 38 -6.51 -12.45 -6.92
C THR A 38 -7.72 -11.73 -7.48
N VAL A 39 -7.66 -10.40 -7.53
CA VAL A 39 -8.67 -9.57 -8.18
C VAL A 39 -8.36 -9.51 -9.67
N LEU A 40 -9.21 -10.13 -10.49
CA LEU A 40 -9.03 -10.17 -11.94
C LEU A 40 -9.68 -8.98 -12.65
N ASN A 41 -10.89 -8.62 -12.21
CA ASN A 41 -11.61 -7.48 -12.75
C ASN A 41 -12.59 -6.92 -11.72
N VAL A 42 -12.70 -5.59 -11.65
CA VAL A 42 -13.75 -4.89 -10.91
C VAL A 42 -14.29 -3.79 -11.80
N TYR A 43 -15.61 -3.70 -11.93
CA TYR A 43 -16.22 -2.78 -12.89
C TYR A 43 -17.56 -2.23 -12.42
N ASP A 44 -17.93 -1.06 -12.92
CA ASP A 44 -19.30 -0.54 -12.83
C ASP A 44 -20.23 -1.37 -13.71
N ILE A 45 -21.29 -1.93 -13.15
CA ILE A 45 -22.26 -2.76 -13.89
C ILE A 45 -22.95 -1.97 -15.00
N ASN A 46 -23.16 -0.67 -14.78
CA ASN A 46 -23.94 0.18 -15.69
C ASN A 46 -23.10 0.77 -16.83
N THR A 47 -21.85 1.12 -16.56
CA THR A 47 -20.97 1.79 -17.52
C THR A 47 -19.85 0.90 -18.07
N ASN A 48 -19.59 -0.22 -17.40
CA ASN A 48 -18.45 -1.10 -17.65
C ASN A 48 -17.08 -0.38 -17.50
N GLU A 49 -17.04 0.70 -16.73
CA GLU A 49 -15.81 1.37 -16.32
C GLU A 49 -15.01 0.47 -15.37
N ASP A 50 -13.69 0.42 -15.56
CA ASP A 50 -12.77 -0.45 -14.82
C ASP A 50 -12.27 0.23 -13.54
N TYR A 51 -12.48 -0.45 -12.41
CA TYR A 51 -12.06 -0.06 -11.06
C TYR A 51 -11.04 -1.01 -10.45
N THR A 52 -10.50 -1.97 -11.21
CA THR A 52 -9.59 -3.02 -10.73
C THR A 52 -8.38 -2.44 -10.00
N SER A 53 -7.82 -1.33 -10.50
CA SER A 53 -6.65 -0.68 -9.88
C SER A 53 -6.93 -0.04 -8.51
N ALA A 54 -8.20 0.12 -8.13
CA ALA A 54 -8.58 0.60 -6.81
C ALA A 54 -8.48 -0.50 -5.73
N PHE A 55 -8.30 -1.77 -6.13
CA PHE A 55 -8.20 -2.90 -5.21
C PHE A 55 -6.77 -3.40 -5.14
N LEU A 56 -6.41 -3.97 -3.99
CA LEU A 56 -5.18 -4.74 -3.91
C LEU A 56 -5.29 -5.93 -4.88
N PRO A 57 -4.29 -6.14 -5.78
CA PRO A 57 -4.38 -7.17 -6.80
C PRO A 57 -4.43 -8.58 -6.20
N GLU A 58 -3.91 -8.73 -4.98
CA GLU A 58 -3.88 -9.98 -4.25
C GLU A 58 -4.17 -9.71 -2.76
N ASN A 59 -5.03 -10.53 -2.17
CA ASN A 59 -5.17 -10.65 -0.72
C ASN A 59 -4.89 -12.11 -0.33
N SER A 60 -4.36 -12.30 0.87
CA SER A 60 -4.06 -13.65 1.34
C SER A 60 -4.33 -13.83 2.83
N ALA A 61 -4.71 -15.04 3.20
CA ALA A 61 -4.88 -15.45 4.58
C ALA A 61 -4.02 -16.68 4.89
N TYR A 62 -3.48 -16.72 6.11
CA TYR A 62 -2.82 -17.88 6.70
C TYR A 62 -3.77 -18.52 7.74
N PRO A 63 -3.53 -19.75 8.21
CA PRO A 63 -4.45 -20.46 9.09
C PRO A 63 -4.89 -19.64 10.30
N ASP A 64 -3.95 -18.96 10.96
CA ASP A 64 -4.20 -18.14 12.16
C ASP A 64 -5.08 -16.91 11.91
N TYR A 65 -5.21 -16.48 10.66
CA TYR A 65 -6.00 -15.31 10.24
C TYR A 65 -7.24 -15.70 9.43
N PHE A 66 -7.47 -17.00 9.23
CA PHE A 66 -8.61 -17.55 8.49
C PHE A 66 -9.62 -18.21 9.44
N GLU A 67 -9.70 -17.71 10.67
CA GLU A 67 -10.72 -18.14 11.62
C GLU A 67 -12.12 -17.81 11.04
N HIS A 68 -12.99 -18.82 10.98
CA HIS A 68 -14.33 -18.78 10.38
C HIS A 68 -14.41 -18.72 8.84
N ASN A 69 -13.30 -18.98 8.14
CA ASN A 69 -13.24 -19.04 6.67
C ASN A 69 -13.56 -17.73 5.96
N TYR A 70 -13.24 -16.59 6.60
CA TYR A 70 -13.41 -15.28 6.01
C TYR A 70 -12.10 -14.72 5.44
N LEU A 71 -12.22 -14.02 4.32
CA LEU A 71 -11.18 -13.16 3.79
C LEU A 71 -11.81 -11.83 3.39
N SER A 72 -11.15 -10.73 3.74
CA SER A 72 -11.61 -9.41 3.33
C SER A 72 -10.85 -8.90 2.10
N LEU A 73 -11.56 -8.32 1.14
CA LEU A 73 -10.99 -7.53 0.04
C LEU A 73 -11.26 -6.05 0.30
N PHE A 74 -10.24 -5.23 0.06
CA PHE A 74 -10.32 -3.80 0.26
C PHE A 74 -10.11 -3.06 -1.05
N GLY A 75 -11.05 -2.17 -1.36
CA GLY A 75 -10.98 -1.19 -2.44
C GLY A 75 -10.84 0.20 -1.87
N LEU A 76 -9.96 0.99 -2.47
CA LEU A 76 -9.67 2.37 -2.08
C LEU A 76 -9.49 3.22 -3.32
N LEU A 77 -10.34 4.23 -3.46
CA LEU A 77 -10.12 5.27 -4.45
C LEU A 77 -9.18 6.35 -3.94
N PRO A 78 -8.43 7.01 -4.84
CA PRO A 78 -7.69 8.20 -4.50
C PRO A 78 -8.56 9.26 -3.81
N PRO A 79 -7.97 10.05 -2.90
CA PRO A 79 -8.66 11.18 -2.30
C PRO A 79 -9.02 12.26 -3.33
N GLY A 80 -9.97 13.13 -3.00
CA GLY A 80 -10.44 14.21 -3.87
C GLY A 80 -11.88 14.02 -4.36
N PRO A 81 -12.55 15.06 -4.88
CA PRO A 81 -14.00 15.05 -5.11
C PRO A 81 -14.46 14.37 -6.41
N GLU A 82 -13.54 13.99 -7.30
CA GLU A 82 -13.91 13.61 -8.68
C GLU A 82 -14.22 12.12 -8.85
N MET A 83 -13.68 11.26 -7.99
CA MET A 83 -13.83 9.81 -8.11
C MET A 83 -14.71 9.27 -7.01
N HIS A 84 -15.69 8.46 -7.37
CA HIS A 84 -16.49 7.71 -6.40
C HIS A 84 -16.70 6.30 -6.93
N PHE A 85 -16.81 5.33 -6.03
CA PHE A 85 -17.28 4.02 -6.44
C PHE A 85 -18.74 4.15 -6.91
N PRO A 86 -19.15 3.45 -7.98
CA PRO A 86 -20.54 3.41 -8.40
C PRO A 86 -21.39 2.67 -7.35
N ASP A 87 -22.72 2.78 -7.45
CA ASP A 87 -23.63 2.10 -6.52
C ASP A 87 -23.75 0.60 -6.81
N GLU A 88 -23.40 0.17 -8.03
CA GLU A 88 -23.53 -1.22 -8.50
C GLU A 88 -22.20 -1.67 -9.11
N MET A 89 -21.62 -2.73 -8.54
CA MET A 89 -20.27 -3.18 -8.87
C MET A 89 -20.25 -4.67 -9.19
N GLY A 90 -19.57 -5.02 -10.28
CA GLY A 90 -19.24 -6.37 -10.67
C GLY A 90 -17.81 -6.72 -10.27
N PHE A 91 -17.62 -7.95 -9.81
CA PHE A 91 -16.33 -8.49 -9.36
C PHE A 91 -16.04 -9.81 -10.05
N ILE A 92 -14.80 -9.99 -10.51
CA ILE A 92 -14.25 -11.24 -11.00
C ILE A 92 -12.96 -11.50 -10.23
N LEU A 93 -12.91 -12.64 -9.55
CA LEU A 93 -11.84 -13.05 -8.66
C LEU A 93 -11.35 -14.45 -9.05
N SER A 94 -10.09 -14.75 -8.74
CA SER A 94 -9.55 -16.11 -8.73
C SER A 94 -9.12 -16.45 -7.30
N ALA A 95 -9.30 -17.70 -6.87
CA ALA A 95 -8.76 -18.13 -5.59
C ALA A 95 -7.98 -19.44 -5.71
N SER A 96 -6.94 -19.57 -4.89
CA SER A 96 -6.11 -20.78 -4.82
C SER A 96 -5.56 -20.98 -3.42
N ILE A 97 -5.28 -22.23 -3.05
CA ILE A 97 -4.52 -22.55 -1.84
C ILE A 97 -3.10 -22.89 -2.26
N GLU A 98 -2.14 -22.14 -1.74
CA GLU A 98 -0.73 -22.45 -1.83
C GLU A 98 -0.35 -23.35 -0.64
N HIS A 99 -0.04 -24.61 -0.92
CA HIS A 99 0.51 -25.52 0.08
C HIS A 99 1.98 -25.24 0.26
N ARG A 100 2.35 -24.85 1.48
CA ARG A 100 3.73 -24.46 1.80
C ARG A 100 4.26 -25.26 2.96
N GLU A 101 5.58 -25.45 2.95
CA GLU A 101 6.31 -26.07 4.06
C GLU A 101 7.45 -25.17 4.51
N PHE A 102 7.72 -25.16 5.81
CA PHE A 102 8.89 -24.50 6.35
C PHE A 102 10.10 -25.43 6.30
N SER A 103 11.16 -24.97 5.63
CA SER A 103 12.47 -25.60 5.62
C SER A 103 13.46 -24.74 6.41
N SER A 104 14.21 -25.35 7.32
CA SER A 104 15.27 -24.65 8.06
C SER A 104 16.41 -24.12 7.17
N THR A 105 16.55 -24.63 5.94
CA THR A 105 17.61 -24.23 5.00
C THR A 105 17.14 -23.26 3.93
N HIS A 106 15.85 -23.28 3.58
CA HIS A 106 15.30 -22.49 2.47
C HIS A 106 14.14 -21.57 2.88
N GLY A 107 13.78 -21.55 4.17
CA GLY A 107 12.60 -20.84 4.66
C GLY A 107 11.30 -21.45 4.14
N MET A 108 10.32 -20.59 3.87
CA MET A 108 9.03 -20.97 3.32
C MET A 108 9.17 -21.44 1.87
N LYS A 109 8.74 -22.67 1.59
CA LYS A 109 8.78 -23.26 0.25
C LYS A 109 7.37 -23.63 -0.21
N LEU A 110 6.99 -23.17 -1.40
CA LEU A 110 5.79 -23.63 -2.11
C LEU A 110 5.98 -25.07 -2.58
N ILE A 111 5.03 -25.94 -2.25
CA ILE A 111 5.02 -27.37 -2.62
C ILE A 111 4.06 -27.60 -3.80
N SER A 112 2.86 -27.06 -3.69
CA SER A 112 1.82 -27.15 -4.72
C SER A 112 0.83 -26.01 -4.58
N THR A 113 0.04 -25.81 -5.63
CA THR A 113 -1.09 -24.88 -5.65
C THR A 113 -2.34 -25.66 -6.01
N GLU A 114 -3.36 -25.58 -5.16
CA GLU A 114 -4.72 -26.05 -5.43
C GLU A 114 -5.54 -24.89 -5.98
N ASP A 115 -6.06 -25.03 -7.19
CA ASP A 115 -6.93 -24.04 -7.81
C ASP A 115 -8.37 -24.21 -7.30
N LEU A 116 -8.91 -23.19 -6.64
CA LEU A 116 -10.30 -23.16 -6.18
C LEU A 116 -11.25 -22.61 -7.26
N GLY A 117 -10.68 -22.05 -8.33
CA GLY A 117 -11.37 -21.54 -9.51
C GLY A 117 -11.60 -20.04 -9.52
N GLU A 118 -12.30 -19.60 -10.57
CA GLU A 118 -12.76 -18.23 -10.74
C GLU A 118 -14.19 -18.04 -10.19
N PHE A 119 -14.41 -16.88 -9.60
CA PHE A 119 -15.65 -16.47 -8.97
C PHE A 119 -16.07 -15.12 -9.52
N SER A 120 -17.35 -14.98 -9.87
CA SER A 120 -17.92 -13.72 -10.31
C SER A 120 -19.20 -13.42 -9.55
N PHE A 121 -19.35 -12.17 -9.10
CA PHE A 121 -20.58 -11.71 -8.48
C PHE A 121 -20.82 -10.23 -8.78
N GLU A 122 -22.07 -9.84 -8.70
CA GLU A 122 -22.55 -8.47 -8.81
C GLU A 122 -23.21 -8.09 -7.49
N THR A 123 -23.02 -6.86 -7.04
CA THR A 123 -23.61 -6.39 -5.78
C THR A 123 -23.96 -4.90 -5.85
N SER A 124 -25.04 -4.53 -5.15
CA SER A 124 -25.39 -3.14 -4.89
C SER A 124 -24.74 -2.70 -3.59
N LEU A 125 -23.89 -1.69 -3.65
CA LEU A 125 -23.19 -1.11 -2.52
C LEU A 125 -24.13 -0.21 -1.73
N GLN A 126 -24.50 -0.65 -0.52
CA GLN A 126 -25.18 0.21 0.44
C GLN A 126 -24.18 1.22 1.00
N LYS A 127 -24.07 2.39 0.35
CA LYS A 127 -23.19 3.46 0.80
C LYS A 127 -23.67 4.00 2.14
N MET A 128 -22.84 3.81 3.17
CA MET A 128 -23.17 4.22 4.53
C MET A 128 -23.42 5.72 4.59
N SER A 129 -22.58 6.54 3.92
CA SER A 129 -22.71 7.99 3.80
C SER A 129 -21.71 8.54 2.77
N ARG A 130 -21.91 9.78 2.30
CA ARG A 130 -20.87 10.49 1.54
C ARG A 130 -19.76 11.01 2.46
N THR A 131 -18.55 11.05 1.93
CA THR A 131 -17.40 11.66 2.61
C THR A 131 -17.63 13.15 2.81
N LYS A 132 -17.43 13.65 4.03
CA LYS A 132 -17.39 15.09 4.33
C LYS A 132 -15.96 15.58 4.16
N ASN A 133 -15.84 16.78 3.62
CA ASN A 133 -14.56 17.40 3.33
C ASN A 133 -14.51 18.80 3.96
N ASN A 134 -13.42 19.08 4.68
CA ASN A 134 -13.06 20.44 5.08
C ASN A 134 -11.76 20.84 4.39
N GLU A 135 -11.79 21.95 3.67
CA GLU A 135 -10.59 22.53 3.09
C GLU A 135 -9.70 23.18 4.17
N ILE A 136 -8.39 22.94 4.06
CA ILE A 136 -7.37 23.50 4.94
C ILE A 136 -6.60 24.60 4.20
N ASN A 137 -6.23 24.34 2.94
CA ASN A 137 -5.52 25.26 2.04
C ASN A 137 -4.29 25.94 2.67
N LYS A 138 -3.47 25.18 3.41
CA LYS A 138 -2.28 25.70 4.10
C LYS A 138 -1.00 25.15 3.49
N THR A 139 0.00 26.00 3.32
CA THR A 139 1.33 25.59 2.84
C THR A 139 2.29 25.46 4.01
N LEU A 140 3.03 24.36 4.08
CA LEU A 140 4.12 24.14 5.01
C LEU A 140 5.44 23.99 4.24
N THR A 141 6.53 24.44 4.86
CA THR A 141 7.89 24.21 4.36
C THR A 141 8.63 23.35 5.37
N LEU A 142 8.98 22.12 4.98
CA LEU A 142 9.69 21.13 5.79
C LEU A 142 11.07 20.89 5.19
N SER A 143 12.13 21.23 5.92
CA SER A 143 13.52 21.02 5.48
C SER A 143 13.81 21.54 4.06
N GLY A 144 13.23 22.69 3.69
CA GLY A 144 13.38 23.32 2.37
C GLY A 144 12.43 22.81 1.28
N ASN A 145 11.60 21.79 1.56
CA ASN A 145 10.60 21.26 0.64
C ASN A 145 9.21 21.79 1.02
N ARG A 146 8.41 22.17 0.03
CA ARG A 146 7.06 22.73 0.21
C ARG A 146 6.00 21.66 0.02
N LEU A 147 4.98 21.70 0.87
CA LEU A 147 3.79 20.87 0.74
C LEU A 147 2.55 21.70 1.05
N HIS A 148 1.44 21.32 0.43
CA HIS A 148 0.13 21.90 0.61
C HIS A 148 -0.75 20.91 1.38
N LEU A 149 -1.16 21.29 2.58
CA LEU A 149 -2.26 20.66 3.29
C LEU A 149 -3.55 21.12 2.60
N ASN A 150 -4.14 20.24 1.79
CA ASN A 150 -5.27 20.59 0.96
C ASN A 150 -6.54 20.54 1.79
N SER A 151 -6.82 19.37 2.36
CA SER A 151 -8.10 19.09 3.00
C SER A 151 -8.04 17.89 3.93
N ILE A 152 -9.07 17.75 4.75
CA ILE A 152 -9.32 16.55 5.54
C ILE A 152 -10.68 15.96 5.15
N GLU A 153 -10.65 14.69 4.78
CA GLU A 153 -11.80 13.91 4.35
C GLU A 153 -12.18 12.92 5.44
N ARG A 154 -13.48 12.89 5.80
CA ARG A 154 -13.99 11.97 6.82
C ARG A 154 -15.25 11.24 6.34
N SER A 155 -15.22 9.94 6.50
CA SER A 155 -16.29 8.99 6.21
C SER A 155 -16.48 8.03 7.40
N PRO A 156 -17.56 7.22 7.41
CA PRO A 156 -17.72 6.18 8.43
C PRO A 156 -16.55 5.18 8.47
N LEU A 157 -15.89 4.93 7.33
CA LEU A 157 -14.81 3.95 7.22
C LEU A 157 -13.41 4.58 7.31
N SER A 158 -13.28 5.91 7.28
CA SER A 158 -11.96 6.54 7.28
C SER A 158 -11.91 8.02 7.62
N THR A 159 -10.74 8.45 8.06
CA THR A 159 -10.36 9.86 8.10
C THR A 159 -8.98 10.01 7.45
N ASN A 160 -8.89 10.88 6.46
CA ASN A 160 -7.73 11.02 5.60
C ASN A 160 -7.33 12.50 5.51
N LEU A 161 -6.09 12.81 5.84
CA LEU A 161 -5.51 14.13 5.57
C LEU A 161 -4.83 14.12 4.20
N ILE A 162 -5.29 15.01 3.32
CA ILE A 162 -4.86 15.05 1.92
C ILE A 162 -3.80 16.13 1.75
N ILE A 163 -2.65 15.72 1.23
CA ILE A 163 -1.47 16.58 1.11
C ILE A 163 -0.97 16.51 -0.33
N THR A 164 -0.54 17.65 -0.87
CA THR A 164 0.14 17.70 -2.16
C THR A 164 1.55 18.27 -2.02
N GLU A 165 2.53 17.54 -2.53
CA GLU A 165 3.90 18.00 -2.66
C GLU A 165 4.04 19.00 -3.81
N ASP A 166 4.80 20.08 -3.58
CA ASP A 166 5.19 21.00 -4.65
C ASP A 166 6.08 20.29 -5.69
N PRO A 167 5.76 20.36 -7.00
CA PRO A 167 6.56 19.71 -8.04
C PRO A 167 8.03 20.17 -8.05
N ASP A 168 8.31 21.41 -7.63
CA ASP A 168 9.64 22.01 -7.68
C ASP A 168 10.54 21.57 -6.51
N ASN A 169 10.05 20.75 -5.58
CA ASN A 169 10.87 20.20 -4.51
C ASN A 169 12.01 19.35 -5.06
N THR A 170 13.18 19.46 -4.46
CA THR A 170 14.36 18.65 -4.81
C THR A 170 14.26 17.23 -4.26
N HIS A 171 13.52 17.05 -3.16
CA HIS A 171 13.29 15.77 -2.53
C HIS A 171 11.82 15.39 -2.59
N ARG A 172 11.55 14.11 -2.76
CA ARG A 172 10.27 13.49 -2.43
C ARG A 172 10.10 13.50 -0.92
N ILE A 173 8.92 13.90 -0.46
CA ILE A 173 8.48 13.67 0.93
C ILE A 173 7.82 12.30 0.97
N THR A 174 8.35 11.37 1.75
CA THR A 174 7.87 9.97 1.76
C THR A 174 7.16 9.58 3.05
N GLY A 175 7.20 10.44 4.06
CA GLY A 175 6.51 10.26 5.33
C GLY A 175 6.83 11.38 6.31
N PHE A 176 6.20 11.32 7.48
CA PHE A 176 6.32 12.31 8.54
C PHE A 176 6.56 11.62 9.88
N GLU A 177 7.33 12.27 10.75
CA GLU A 177 7.35 11.95 12.17
C GLU A 177 6.55 13.04 12.89
N GLY A 178 5.65 12.65 13.78
CA GLY A 178 4.79 13.58 14.47
C GLY A 178 3.58 12.90 15.11
N MET A 179 2.54 13.68 15.34
CA MET A 179 1.28 13.20 15.92
C MET A 179 0.11 14.07 15.49
N PHE A 180 -1.08 13.48 15.57
CA PHE A 180 -2.36 14.14 15.42
C PHE A 180 -3.10 14.07 16.76
N VAL A 181 -3.46 15.23 17.32
CA VAL A 181 -3.94 15.36 18.70
C VAL A 181 -5.27 16.11 18.69
N ASP A 182 -6.23 15.67 19.49
CA ASP A 182 -7.46 16.45 19.71
C ASP A 182 -7.11 17.76 20.45
N ALA A 183 -7.43 18.91 19.83
CA ALA A 183 -6.98 20.22 20.32
C ALA A 183 -7.67 20.67 21.62
N GLU A 184 -8.82 20.08 21.96
CA GLU A 184 -9.57 20.41 23.18
C GLU A 184 -9.11 19.57 24.37
N THR A 185 -8.94 18.27 24.16
CA THR A 185 -8.66 17.28 25.21
C THR A 185 -7.18 16.99 25.37
N GLY A 186 -6.36 17.27 24.34
CA GLY A 186 -4.96 16.88 24.28
C GLY A 186 -4.74 15.38 24.07
N ALA A 187 -5.78 14.61 23.76
CA ALA A 187 -5.67 13.17 23.52
C ALA A 187 -4.99 12.91 22.17
N VAL A 188 -3.97 12.05 22.16
CA VAL A 188 -3.32 11.59 20.92
C VAL A 188 -4.32 10.71 20.16
N ILE A 189 -4.65 11.12 18.94
CA ILE A 189 -5.51 10.36 18.02
C ILE A 189 -4.67 9.29 17.33
N THR A 190 -3.52 9.70 16.78
CA THR A 190 -2.49 8.83 16.21
C THR A 190 -1.13 9.50 16.30
N ASP A 191 -0.07 8.72 16.51
CA ASP A 191 1.34 9.08 16.34
C ASP A 191 1.94 8.46 15.06
N ASP A 192 1.16 7.65 14.34
CA ASP A 192 1.50 7.14 13.02
C ASP A 192 0.96 8.10 11.95
N LEU A 193 1.87 8.85 11.32
CA LEU A 193 1.61 9.75 10.21
C LEU A 193 2.05 9.14 8.86
N SER A 194 2.01 7.81 8.75
CA SER A 194 2.29 7.10 7.51
C SER A 194 1.37 7.56 6.38
N SER A 195 1.98 7.82 5.22
CA SER A 195 1.27 8.34 4.05
C SER A 195 1.27 7.34 2.91
N ILE A 196 0.13 7.21 2.23
CA ILE A 196 -0.02 6.48 0.97
C ILE A 196 -0.01 7.49 -0.18
N MET A 197 0.59 7.15 -1.31
CA MET A 197 0.71 8.04 -2.48
C MET A 197 -0.21 7.57 -3.60
N TYR A 198 -0.95 8.48 -4.25
CA TYR A 198 -2.09 8.09 -5.11
C TYR A 198 -2.01 8.48 -6.59
N ASP A 199 -1.19 9.47 -6.97
CA ASP A 199 -1.07 9.89 -8.37
C ASP A 199 0.16 9.29 -9.05
N LYS A 200 0.14 9.28 -10.39
CA LYS A 200 1.25 8.80 -11.24
C LYS A 200 2.58 9.52 -10.98
N ASP A 201 2.49 10.77 -10.53
CA ASP A 201 3.64 11.62 -10.20
C ASP A 201 3.95 11.53 -8.69
N PHE A 202 3.18 10.74 -7.95
CA PHE A 202 3.20 10.48 -6.51
C PHE A 202 3.27 11.74 -5.64
N ARG A 203 2.78 12.88 -6.11
CA ARG A 203 2.72 14.14 -5.36
C ARG A 203 1.56 14.21 -4.39
N ILE A 204 0.50 13.41 -4.58
CA ILE A 204 -0.67 13.40 -3.72
C ILE A 204 -0.53 12.29 -2.68
N HIS A 205 -0.53 12.70 -1.42
CA HIS A 205 -0.43 11.84 -0.26
C HIS A 205 -1.76 11.83 0.51
N SER A 206 -2.10 10.68 1.08
CA SER A 206 -3.12 10.57 2.12
C SER A 206 -2.48 10.01 3.38
N ILE A 207 -2.59 10.75 4.49
CA ILE A 207 -2.28 10.22 5.82
C ILE A 207 -3.57 9.67 6.40
N ALA A 208 -3.60 8.37 6.69
CA ALA A 208 -4.73 7.72 7.32
C ALA A 208 -4.65 7.94 8.84
N LEU A 209 -5.59 8.68 9.42
CA LEU A 209 -5.51 9.13 10.81
C LEU A 209 -6.17 8.18 11.83
N GLY A 210 -6.65 7.02 11.36
CA GLY A 210 -7.39 6.05 12.18
C GLY A 210 -8.79 6.53 12.59
N SER A 211 -9.79 5.65 12.55
CA SER A 211 -11.18 6.03 12.89
C SER A 211 -11.56 5.77 14.35
N GLN A 212 -10.92 4.81 15.02
CA GLN A 212 -11.36 4.31 16.33
C GLN A 212 -11.10 5.28 17.50
N SER A 213 -10.07 6.10 17.42
CA SER A 213 -9.70 7.08 18.47
C SER A 213 -10.36 8.45 18.26
N MET A 214 -11.12 8.64 17.17
CA MET A 214 -11.72 9.93 16.82
C MET A 214 -13.08 10.11 17.48
N ARG A 215 -13.33 11.31 18.01
CA ARG A 215 -14.62 11.68 18.62
C ARG A 215 -15.72 11.72 17.57
N SER A 216 -16.95 11.38 17.97
CA SER A 216 -18.13 11.68 17.16
C SER A 216 -18.33 13.20 17.07
N GLY A 217 -18.88 13.66 15.94
CA GLY A 217 -19.06 15.09 15.66
C GLY A 217 -17.81 15.79 15.09
N ALA A 218 -17.97 17.08 14.78
CA ALA A 218 -16.90 17.94 14.27
C ALA A 218 -16.08 18.52 15.42
N TYR A 219 -14.77 18.64 15.24
CA TYR A 219 -13.85 19.12 16.27
C TYR A 219 -12.55 19.64 15.66
N ALA A 220 -11.74 20.34 16.45
CA ALA A 220 -10.42 20.80 16.02
C ALA A 220 -9.33 19.84 16.50
N ALA A 221 -8.32 19.60 15.67
CA ALA A 221 -7.18 18.76 16.00
C ALA A 221 -5.87 19.42 15.58
N ASP A 222 -4.83 19.24 16.39
CA ASP A 222 -3.49 19.69 16.11
C ASP A 222 -2.72 18.62 15.35
N LEU A 223 -2.29 18.95 14.13
CA LEU A 223 -1.23 18.23 13.43
C LEU A 223 0.12 18.79 13.87
N ILE A 224 0.93 17.97 14.52
CA ILE A 224 2.25 18.32 15.02
C ILE A 224 3.27 17.48 14.27
N ILE A 225 4.11 18.11 13.47
CA ILE A 225 5.19 17.45 12.71
C ILE A 225 6.52 17.76 13.40
N THR A 226 7.27 16.74 13.77
CA THR A 226 8.59 16.83 14.41
C THR A 226 9.72 16.43 13.47
N GLY A 227 9.43 15.69 12.41
CA GLY A 227 10.40 15.23 11.44
C GLY A 227 9.78 14.91 10.09
N VAL A 228 10.62 14.82 9.06
CA VAL A 228 10.20 14.47 7.71
C VAL A 228 11.14 13.44 7.11
N TYR A 229 10.58 12.45 6.42
CA TYR A 229 11.33 11.49 5.64
C TYR A 229 11.48 12.02 4.22
N LEU A 230 12.73 12.16 3.77
CA LEU A 230 13.05 12.67 2.44
C LEU A 230 13.80 11.64 1.61
N LEU A 231 13.46 11.61 0.32
CA LEU A 231 14.15 10.85 -0.72
C LEU A 231 14.57 11.80 -1.84
N ASP A 232 15.83 11.81 -2.24
CA ASP A 232 16.28 12.60 -3.39
C ASP A 232 15.58 12.12 -4.68
N LYS A 233 14.92 13.03 -5.41
CA LYS A 233 14.23 12.69 -6.67
C LYS A 233 15.18 12.15 -7.74
N GLN A 234 16.46 12.55 -7.73
CA GLN A 234 17.47 12.00 -8.64
C GLN A 234 17.85 10.56 -8.28
N ALA A 235 17.64 10.16 -7.03
CA ALA A 235 17.93 8.84 -6.50
C ALA A 235 16.68 7.94 -6.42
N GLU A 236 15.48 8.46 -6.73
CA GLU A 236 14.21 7.73 -6.65
C GLU A 236 14.17 6.48 -7.55
N TYR A 237 14.90 6.54 -8.67
CA TYR A 237 14.99 5.46 -9.65
C TYR A 237 16.44 4.99 -9.75
N ILE A 238 16.64 3.68 -9.65
CA ILE A 238 17.91 3.03 -9.96
C ILE A 238 17.76 2.22 -11.24
N THR A 239 18.79 2.22 -12.06
CA THR A 239 18.92 1.32 -13.20
C THR A 239 19.90 0.22 -12.84
N VAL A 240 19.48 -1.02 -13.00
CA VAL A 240 20.33 -2.21 -12.89
C VAL A 240 20.63 -2.72 -14.28
N ASP A 241 21.91 -2.84 -14.58
CA ASP A 241 22.42 -3.37 -15.84
C ASP A 241 22.83 -4.84 -15.63
N PHE A 242 22.15 -5.76 -16.32
CA PHE A 242 22.43 -7.20 -16.20
C PHE A 242 23.70 -7.64 -16.93
N GLU A 243 24.14 -6.89 -17.94
CA GLU A 243 25.34 -7.19 -18.72
C GLU A 243 26.59 -6.67 -17.99
N GLN A 244 26.55 -5.41 -17.56
CA GLN A 244 27.64 -4.76 -16.83
C GLN A 244 27.64 -5.13 -15.34
N LYS A 245 26.54 -5.70 -14.82
CA LYS A 245 26.35 -6.07 -13.42
C LYS A 245 26.51 -4.88 -12.47
N THR A 246 25.95 -3.75 -12.87
CA THR A 246 26.07 -2.48 -12.17
C THR A 246 24.71 -1.91 -11.80
N MET A 247 24.70 -1.02 -10.81
CA MET A 247 23.54 -0.23 -10.40
C MET A 247 23.90 1.26 -10.45
N SER A 248 22.99 2.09 -10.97
CA SER A 248 23.17 3.54 -11.04
C SER A 248 21.85 4.30 -10.86
N PRO A 249 21.80 5.39 -10.07
CA PRO A 249 22.87 5.87 -9.21
C PRO A 249 23.14 4.90 -8.05
N SER A 250 24.29 5.06 -7.38
CA SER A 250 24.52 4.40 -6.09
C SER A 250 23.60 5.03 -5.05
N ILE A 251 23.00 4.21 -4.20
CA ILE A 251 22.12 4.64 -3.12
C ILE A 251 22.79 4.30 -1.78
N GLU A 252 22.82 5.25 -0.86
CA GLU A 252 23.32 5.01 0.49
C GLU A 252 22.50 3.89 1.17
N GLY A 253 23.17 2.98 1.86
CA GLY A 253 22.53 1.83 2.51
C GLY A 253 22.05 0.72 1.57
N ILE A 254 22.15 0.85 0.24
CA ILE A 254 21.76 -0.22 -0.72
C ILE A 254 22.94 -0.58 -1.60
N LYS A 255 23.34 -1.86 -1.54
CA LYS A 255 24.42 -2.40 -2.37
C LYS A 255 23.92 -3.53 -3.26
N LEU A 256 24.18 -3.42 -4.56
CA LEU A 256 24.01 -4.53 -5.48
C LEU A 256 25.06 -5.61 -5.19
N SER A 257 24.62 -6.79 -4.76
CA SER A 257 25.48 -7.91 -4.36
C SER A 257 25.63 -8.93 -5.48
N MET A 258 24.54 -9.22 -6.19
CA MET A 258 24.54 -10.18 -7.28
C MET A 258 23.62 -9.75 -8.41
N VAL A 259 24.11 -9.96 -9.63
CA VAL A 259 23.33 -9.87 -10.85
C VAL A 259 23.72 -11.05 -11.74
N SER A 260 22.72 -11.82 -12.14
CA SER A 260 22.89 -12.92 -13.08
C SER A 260 21.75 -12.94 -14.07
N SER A 261 22.08 -13.11 -15.34
CA SER A 261 21.13 -13.38 -16.42
C SER A 261 21.38 -14.79 -16.98
N GLY A 262 20.30 -15.46 -17.38
CA GLY A 262 20.26 -16.82 -17.89
C GLY A 262 18.81 -17.29 -17.99
N LYS A 263 18.55 -18.61 -18.04
CA LYS A 263 17.17 -19.14 -18.09
C LYS A 263 16.23 -18.56 -17.02
N LYS A 264 16.80 -18.21 -15.88
CA LYS A 264 16.19 -17.37 -14.84
C LYS A 264 17.20 -16.30 -14.47
N SER A 265 16.70 -15.09 -14.24
CA SER A 265 17.55 -13.99 -13.82
C SER A 265 17.48 -13.79 -12.31
N LEU A 266 18.58 -13.36 -11.69
CA LEU A 266 18.69 -13.16 -10.26
C LEU A 266 19.25 -11.77 -9.98
N LEU A 267 18.58 -11.04 -9.09
CA LEU A 267 19.07 -9.81 -8.48
C LEU A 267 19.13 -9.98 -6.98
N THR A 268 20.27 -9.64 -6.37
CA THR A 268 20.42 -9.62 -4.92
C THR A 268 20.99 -8.28 -4.47
N PHE A 269 20.35 -7.71 -3.46
CA PHE A 269 20.76 -6.50 -2.77
C PHE A 269 21.11 -6.79 -1.32
N LEU A 270 22.08 -6.05 -0.80
CA LEU A 270 22.33 -5.92 0.63
C LEU A 270 21.81 -4.54 1.06
N ILE A 271 20.92 -4.53 2.05
CA ILE A 271 20.29 -3.33 2.58
C ILE A 271 20.77 -3.15 4.01
N GLU A 272 21.37 -2.00 4.32
CA GLU A 272 21.72 -1.62 5.70
C GLU A 272 20.43 -1.52 6.53
N LYS A 273 20.46 -2.13 7.72
CA LYS A 273 19.26 -2.42 8.50
C LYS A 273 18.50 -1.14 8.91
N ASN A 274 17.35 -0.90 8.30
CA ASN A 274 16.31 0.01 8.82
C ASN A 274 15.00 -0.73 9.15
N ASP A 275 14.61 -1.74 8.36
CA ASP A 275 13.52 -2.68 8.67
C ASP A 275 13.72 -3.99 7.86
N PRO A 276 13.84 -5.16 8.48
CA PRO A 276 14.06 -6.42 7.77
C PRO A 276 12.84 -6.97 7.01
N TYR A 277 11.64 -6.38 7.13
CA TYR A 277 10.40 -6.96 6.61
C TYR A 277 9.77 -6.22 5.43
N SER A 278 10.41 -5.17 4.92
CA SER A 278 9.83 -4.31 3.90
C SER A 278 10.67 -4.28 2.61
N SER A 279 10.01 -4.36 1.46
CA SER A 279 10.69 -4.33 0.15
C SER A 279 11.38 -2.98 -0.09
N PRO A 280 12.68 -2.92 -0.43
CA PRO A 280 13.34 -1.66 -0.73
C PRO A 280 12.86 -1.03 -2.05
N PHE A 281 12.12 -1.79 -2.89
CA PHE A 281 11.65 -1.33 -4.19
C PHE A 281 10.13 -1.45 -4.33
N HIS A 282 9.58 -0.59 -5.16
CA HIS A 282 8.20 -0.69 -5.62
C HIS A 282 7.95 -2.03 -6.34
N PHE A 283 6.72 -2.54 -6.25
CA PHE A 283 6.32 -3.84 -6.82
C PHE A 283 6.29 -3.89 -8.35
N LYS A 284 6.62 -2.79 -9.04
CA LYS A 284 6.76 -2.72 -10.50
C LYS A 284 8.15 -2.22 -10.85
N TYR A 285 8.67 -2.73 -11.96
CA TYR A 285 9.90 -2.27 -12.59
C TYR A 285 9.63 -1.94 -14.05
N LYS A 286 10.52 -1.13 -14.65
CA LYS A 286 10.47 -0.77 -16.06
C LYS A 286 11.56 -1.51 -16.81
N THR A 287 11.24 -2.17 -17.92
CA THR A 287 12.25 -2.79 -18.80
C THR A 287 12.99 -1.74 -19.62
N GLN A 288 14.08 -2.14 -20.27
CA GLN A 288 14.83 -1.27 -21.18
C GLN A 288 13.95 -0.73 -22.34
N GLU A 289 13.00 -1.52 -22.82
CA GLU A 289 12.03 -1.15 -23.87
C GLU A 289 10.95 -0.18 -23.35
N GLY A 290 10.88 -0.01 -22.04
CA GLY A 290 9.98 0.90 -21.35
C GLY A 290 8.67 0.29 -20.89
N GLU A 291 8.52 -1.04 -20.98
CA GLU A 291 7.37 -1.77 -20.47
C GLU A 291 7.40 -1.82 -18.92
N TYR A 292 6.23 -1.69 -18.28
CA TYR A 292 6.12 -1.92 -16.84
C TYR A 292 5.72 -3.36 -16.55
N LYS A 293 6.53 -4.05 -15.77
CA LYS A 293 6.29 -5.42 -15.30
C LYS A 293 6.25 -5.49 -13.77
N TYR A 294 5.63 -6.54 -13.23
CA TYR A 294 5.64 -6.79 -11.80
C TYR A 294 6.98 -7.37 -11.36
N LEU A 295 7.53 -6.82 -10.29
CA LEU A 295 8.71 -7.38 -9.66
C LEU A 295 8.33 -8.72 -9.02
N PRO A 296 9.14 -9.79 -9.20
CA PRO A 296 8.91 -11.06 -8.52
C PRO A 296 8.86 -10.89 -7.01
N HIS A 297 8.24 -11.83 -6.30
CA HIS A 297 8.24 -11.81 -4.85
C HIS A 297 9.68 -11.89 -4.31
N GLY A 298 10.04 -10.94 -3.44
CA GLY A 298 11.36 -10.89 -2.84
C GLY A 298 11.54 -11.96 -1.77
N SER A 299 12.73 -12.57 -1.73
CA SER A 299 13.17 -13.38 -0.59
C SER A 299 14.05 -12.54 0.33
N TYR A 300 13.72 -12.52 1.62
CA TYR A 300 14.41 -11.73 2.64
C TYR A 300 15.16 -12.64 3.61
N SER A 301 16.43 -12.34 3.87
CA SER A 301 17.22 -13.04 4.89
C SER A 301 18.13 -12.07 5.64
N GLY A 302 18.02 -12.00 6.96
CA GLY A 302 18.78 -11.04 7.77
C GLY A 302 18.70 -11.23 9.29
N GLY A 303 18.33 -12.42 9.77
CA GLY A 303 18.20 -12.69 11.21
C GLY A 303 19.52 -12.51 11.96
N GLY A 304 19.72 -11.33 12.56
CA GLY A 304 20.87 -11.01 13.43
C GLY A 304 22.07 -10.31 12.77
N SER A 305 22.03 -10.02 11.47
CA SER A 305 23.10 -9.29 10.76
C SER A 305 22.86 -7.77 10.70
N GLU A 306 23.92 -7.00 10.45
CA GLU A 306 23.86 -5.54 10.20
C GLU A 306 23.14 -5.19 8.89
N ASN A 307 22.99 -6.16 7.99
CA ASN A 307 22.34 -6.01 6.70
C ASN A 307 21.24 -7.05 6.49
N THR A 308 20.19 -6.67 5.76
CA THR A 308 19.19 -7.58 5.19
C THR A 308 19.56 -7.89 3.75
N THR A 309 19.59 -9.16 3.38
CA THR A 309 19.72 -9.58 1.98
C THR A 309 18.33 -9.69 1.37
N VAL A 310 18.13 -9.04 0.23
CA VAL A 310 16.88 -9.10 -0.55
C VAL A 310 17.20 -9.67 -1.93
N SER A 311 16.54 -10.75 -2.31
CA SER A 311 16.74 -11.40 -3.62
C SER A 311 15.46 -11.52 -4.43
N TYR A 312 15.56 -11.27 -5.73
CA TYR A 312 14.47 -11.39 -6.70
C TYR A 312 14.85 -12.40 -7.78
N VAL A 313 14.04 -13.43 -7.94
CA VAL A 313 14.20 -14.45 -8.98
C VAL A 313 13.19 -14.21 -10.07
N PHE A 314 13.67 -13.88 -11.27
CA PHE A 314 12.84 -13.71 -12.45
C PHE A 314 12.77 -15.05 -13.17
N GLU A 315 11.55 -15.51 -13.46
CA GLU A 315 11.28 -16.74 -14.22
C GLU A 315 11.55 -16.59 -15.73
N GLU A 316 12.23 -15.50 -16.12
CA GLU A 316 12.64 -15.18 -17.47
C GLU A 316 14.09 -14.69 -17.52
N GLU A 317 14.67 -14.74 -18.72
CA GLU A 317 15.94 -14.12 -19.02
C GLU A 317 15.74 -12.62 -19.21
N ILE A 318 16.46 -11.80 -18.43
CA ILE A 318 16.49 -10.35 -18.57
C ILE A 318 17.73 -9.99 -19.36
N HIS A 319 17.50 -9.36 -20.51
CA HIS A 319 18.55 -8.76 -21.33
C HIS A 319 18.62 -7.26 -21.06
N GLY A 320 19.84 -6.71 -20.99
CA GLY A 320 20.05 -5.28 -20.85
C GLY A 320 19.74 -4.72 -19.46
N THR A 321 18.94 -3.67 -19.39
CA THR A 321 18.68 -2.93 -18.15
C THR A 321 17.25 -3.03 -17.65
N ILE A 322 17.10 -2.90 -16.33
CA ILE A 322 15.80 -2.60 -15.71
C ILE A 322 15.91 -1.36 -14.85
N THR A 323 14.83 -0.60 -14.75
CA THR A 323 14.70 0.50 -13.80
C THR A 323 13.80 0.08 -12.64
N LEU A 324 14.35 0.09 -11.44
CA LEU A 324 13.63 -0.10 -10.19
C LEU A 324 13.38 1.26 -9.54
N ARG A 325 12.23 1.40 -8.90
CA ARG A 325 11.90 2.57 -8.09
C ARG A 325 12.07 2.21 -6.63
N LEU A 326 12.72 3.08 -5.84
CA LEU A 326 12.82 2.89 -4.40
C LEU A 326 11.43 2.95 -3.76
N HIS A 327 11.18 2.04 -2.81
CA HIS A 327 9.99 2.09 -2.00
C HIS A 327 10.12 3.25 -1.02
N GLY A 328 9.14 4.13 -1.02
CA GLY A 328 9.21 5.41 -0.35
C GLY A 328 9.57 5.32 1.12
N GLN A 329 9.33 4.23 1.86
CA GLN A 329 9.52 4.20 3.32
C GLN A 329 10.87 3.64 3.82
N ASN A 330 11.58 2.83 3.03
CA ASN A 330 12.59 1.90 3.59
C ASN A 330 14.04 2.40 3.54
N ASN A 331 14.26 3.57 2.94
CA ASN A 331 15.60 4.11 2.71
C ASN A 331 15.69 5.61 2.99
N ASN A 332 14.78 6.12 3.81
CA ASN A 332 14.69 7.53 4.09
C ASN A 332 15.53 7.93 5.28
N HIS A 333 16.26 9.02 5.13
CA HIS A 333 16.79 9.72 6.27
C HIS A 333 15.65 10.51 6.90
N LEU A 334 15.25 10.12 8.10
CA LEU A 334 14.47 11.01 8.95
C LEU A 334 15.31 12.27 9.18
N ILE A 335 14.77 13.42 8.79
CA ILE A 335 15.35 14.71 9.11
C ILE A 335 14.50 15.33 10.21
N PRO A 336 15.00 15.35 11.47
CA PRO A 336 14.34 16.07 12.54
C PRO A 336 14.23 17.55 12.19
N LEU A 337 13.06 18.14 12.43
CA LEU A 337 12.86 19.57 12.31
C LEU A 337 13.51 20.26 13.51
N LYS A 338 14.07 21.46 13.28
CA LYS A 338 14.67 22.26 14.36
C LYS A 338 13.65 22.67 15.41
N GLU A 339 12.42 22.93 14.98
CA GLU A 339 11.26 23.23 15.81
C GLU A 339 10.06 22.45 15.26
N PRO A 340 9.20 21.88 16.12
CA PRO A 340 7.97 21.24 15.67
C PRO A 340 7.07 22.23 14.93
N ILE A 341 6.45 21.77 13.84
CA ILE A 341 5.47 22.55 13.08
C ILE A 341 4.08 22.07 13.48
N GLY A 342 3.33 22.96 14.13
CA GLY A 342 1.94 22.74 14.53
C GLY A 342 0.95 23.43 13.60
N THR A 343 -0.15 22.75 13.26
CA THR A 343 -1.30 23.39 12.65
C THR A 343 -2.60 22.80 13.18
N VAL A 344 -3.54 23.69 13.52
CA VAL A 344 -4.91 23.30 13.83
C VAL A 344 -5.62 22.95 12.52
N ILE A 345 -6.38 21.86 12.54
CA ILE A 345 -7.19 21.36 11.44
C ILE A 345 -8.62 21.15 11.96
N ASP A 346 -9.58 21.75 11.27
CA ASP A 346 -11.00 21.53 11.56
C ASP A 346 -11.43 20.18 10.95
N VAL A 347 -11.61 19.18 11.82
CA VAL A 347 -12.05 17.83 11.44
C VAL A 347 -13.57 17.83 11.28
N PRO A 348 -14.12 17.45 10.10
CA PRO A 348 -15.56 17.37 9.91
C PRO A 348 -16.14 16.24 10.76
N GLU A 349 -17.45 16.27 10.99
CA GLU A 349 -18.13 15.17 11.69
C GLU A 349 -18.13 13.90 10.83
N ALA A 350 -17.90 12.74 11.48
CA ALA A 350 -18.24 11.47 10.87
C ALA A 350 -19.75 11.37 10.77
N PHE A 351 -20.25 10.84 9.66
CA PHE A 351 -21.65 10.50 9.56
C PHE A 351 -21.91 9.26 10.43
N GLU A 352 -22.89 9.33 11.33
CA GLU A 352 -23.39 8.12 11.98
C GLU A 352 -24.33 7.42 10.99
N PRO A 353 -24.09 6.14 10.64
CA PRO A 353 -25.04 5.41 9.81
C PRO A 353 -26.40 5.48 10.51
N THR A 354 -27.38 6.09 9.85
CA THR A 354 -28.75 6.05 10.35
C THR A 354 -29.21 4.59 10.19
N PRO A 355 -29.63 3.90 11.26
CA PRO A 355 -29.92 2.47 11.23
C PRO A 355 -31.05 2.09 10.26
#